data_AF-A0A4S4KXK1-F1
#
_entry.id   AF-A0A4S4KXK1-F1
#
_cell.length_a   1.000
_cell.length_b   1.000
_cell.length_c   1.000
_cell.angle_alpha   90.00
_cell.angle_beta   90.00
_cell.angle_gamma   90.00
#
_symmetry.space_group_name_H-M   'P 1'
#
loop_
_entity.id
_entity.type
_entity.pdbx_description
1 polymer ?
#
loop_
_entity_poly.entity_id
_entity_poly.type
_entity_poly.pdbx_seq_one_letter_code
_entity_poly.pdbx_strand_id
1 'polypeptide(L)'
;MRPAPVHTSWLSSAHRISLLRSLWLLTVLWCELGVFFRSSLSCTWPDPAPHSHVSPKHVLIVADPQVLDAHSYPGRNPLLTALSQHIVDLNLRKSWRVAKSTRPDAVIFLGDMMDNGRSPSSAKESVLRPIMLCSHYFPARRPHSVNSLLAPSY
;
A
#
# COMPACT_ATOMS: atom_id res chain seq x y z
N MET A 1 -42.04 6.25 50.60
CA MET A 1 -40.83 6.53 49.80
C MET A 1 -40.92 5.77 48.48
N ARG A 2 -40.97 6.46 47.32
CA ARG A 2 -40.86 5.80 46.00
C ARG A 2 -39.39 5.79 45.60
N PRO A 3 -38.79 4.65 45.20
CA PRO A 3 -37.43 4.63 44.69
C PRO A 3 -37.38 5.34 43.32
N ALA A 4 -36.35 6.15 43.11
CA ALA A 4 -36.11 6.84 41.84
C ALA A 4 -35.66 5.84 40.75
N PRO A 5 -36.00 6.07 39.46
CA PRO A 5 -35.63 5.17 38.38
C PRO A 5 -34.13 5.31 38.05
N VAL A 6 -33.32 4.30 38.42
CA VAL A 6 -31.86 4.26 38.23
C VAL A 6 -31.44 3.92 36.77
N HIS A 7 -32.39 3.66 35.87
CA HIS A 7 -32.09 3.08 34.56
C HIS A 7 -31.74 4.09 33.44
N THR A 8 -32.05 5.38 33.56
CA THR A 8 -31.85 6.35 32.45
C THR A 8 -30.44 6.92 32.37
N SER A 9 -29.70 7.01 33.49
CA SER A 9 -28.36 7.61 33.53
C SER A 9 -27.29 6.74 32.86
N TRP A 10 -27.38 5.41 33.02
CA TRP A 10 -26.46 4.43 32.42
C TRP A 10 -26.56 4.37 30.90
N LEU A 11 -27.78 4.40 30.34
CA LEU A 11 -28.00 4.46 28.89
C LEU A 11 -27.39 5.73 28.29
N SER A 12 -27.53 6.88 28.98
CA SER A 12 -26.95 8.15 28.52
C SER A 12 -25.42 8.11 28.48
N SER A 13 -24.80 7.46 29.46
CA SER A 13 -23.34 7.36 29.59
C SER A 13 -22.75 6.37 28.58
N ALA A 14 -23.41 5.22 28.38
CA ALA A 14 -23.03 4.24 27.37
C ALA A 14 -23.13 4.82 25.94
N HIS A 15 -24.17 5.61 25.66
CA HIS A 15 -24.32 6.29 24.37
C HIS A 15 -23.18 7.29 24.11
N ARG A 16 -22.80 8.10 25.10
CA ARG A 16 -21.65 9.03 25.00
C ARG A 16 -20.35 8.30 24.67
N ILE A 17 -20.07 7.19 25.37
CA ILE A 17 -18.86 6.38 25.12
C ILE A 17 -18.88 5.77 23.71
N SER A 18 -20.03 5.25 23.27
CA SER A 18 -20.18 4.69 21.92
C SER A 18 -20.00 5.76 20.83
N LEU A 19 -20.47 6.97 21.08
CA LEU A 19 -20.31 8.10 20.16
C LEU A 19 -18.86 8.54 20.06
N LEU A 20 -18.13 8.60 21.18
CA LEU A 20 -16.69 8.88 21.19
C LEU A 20 -15.89 7.78 20.47
N ARG A 21 -16.25 6.50 20.66
CA ARG A 21 -15.61 5.38 19.94
C ARG A 21 -15.86 5.46 18.44
N SER A 22 -17.11 5.71 18.04
CA SER A 22 -17.49 5.87 16.63
C SER A 22 -16.78 7.06 15.99
N LEU A 23 -16.75 8.21 16.68
CA LEU A 23 -16.02 9.40 16.24
C LEU A 23 -14.54 9.07 16.03
N TRP A 24 -13.90 8.41 17.00
CA TRP A 24 -12.50 8.02 16.90
C TRP A 24 -12.22 7.09 15.72
N LEU A 25 -13.05 6.05 15.54
CA LEU A 25 -12.94 5.14 14.39
C LEU A 25 -13.12 5.87 13.06
N LEU A 26 -14.09 6.79 12.97
CA LEU A 26 -14.29 7.63 11.78
C LEU A 26 -13.09 8.54 11.52
N THR A 27 -12.49 9.14 12.55
CA THR A 27 -11.28 9.96 12.42
C THR A 27 -10.11 9.12 11.91
N VAL A 28 -9.87 7.94 12.49
CA VAL A 28 -8.80 7.03 12.02
C VAL A 28 -9.03 6.64 10.57
N LEU A 29 -10.24 6.20 10.21
CA LEU A 29 -10.58 5.84 8.83
C LEU A 29 -10.42 7.03 7.87
N TRP A 30 -10.79 8.24 8.28
CA TRP A 30 -10.64 9.45 7.49
C TRP A 30 -9.17 9.81 7.27
N CYS A 31 -8.34 9.76 8.31
CA CYS A 31 -6.91 10.03 8.20
C CYS A 31 -6.19 8.97 7.37
N GLU A 32 -6.49 7.69 7.60
CA GLU A 32 -5.85 6.58 6.89
C GLU A 32 -6.27 6.49 5.42
N LEU A 33 -7.57 6.58 5.12
CA LEU A 33 -8.08 6.43 3.76
C LEU A 33 -8.24 7.78 3.08
N GLY A 34 -9.00 8.69 3.68
CA GLY A 34 -9.40 9.96 3.08
C GLY A 34 -8.21 10.87 2.76
N VAL A 35 -7.37 11.18 3.74
CA VAL A 35 -6.21 12.08 3.55
C VAL A 35 -5.24 11.49 2.52
N PHE A 36 -4.96 10.19 2.62
CA PHE A 36 -4.10 9.49 1.66
C PHE A 36 -4.62 9.61 0.23
N PHE A 37 -5.90 9.30 -0.01
CA PHE A 37 -6.45 9.35 -1.37
C PHE A 37 -6.49 10.78 -1.89
N ARG A 38 -6.87 11.76 -1.06
CA ARG A 38 -6.88 13.16 -1.45
C ARG A 38 -5.50 13.65 -1.86
N SER A 39 -4.47 13.37 -1.06
CA SER A 39 -3.09 13.76 -1.37
C SER A 39 -2.59 13.07 -2.63
N SER A 40 -2.78 11.75 -2.72
CA SER A 40 -2.19 10.94 -3.79
C SER A 40 -2.88 11.12 -5.15
N LEU A 41 -4.19 11.39 -5.15
CA LEU A 41 -4.95 11.67 -6.39
C LEU A 41 -4.77 13.11 -6.88
N SER A 42 -4.35 14.03 -6.01
CA SER A 42 -4.06 15.42 -6.41
C SER A 42 -2.69 15.55 -7.08
N CYS A 43 -1.88 14.49 -7.10
CA CYS A 43 -0.58 14.48 -7.76
C CYS A 43 -0.76 14.38 -9.28
N THR A 44 -0.45 15.45 -9.98
CA THR A 44 -0.32 15.49 -11.44
C THR A 44 1.14 15.37 -11.83
N TRP A 45 1.41 14.83 -13.01
CA TRP A 45 2.75 14.84 -13.56
C TRP A 45 3.25 16.29 -13.76
N PRO A 46 4.54 16.56 -13.52
CA PRO A 46 5.14 17.87 -13.77
C PRO A 46 5.39 18.03 -15.28
N ASP A 47 4.30 18.20 -16.03
CA ASP A 47 4.38 18.35 -17.48
C ASP A 47 4.93 19.74 -17.86
N PRO A 48 5.80 19.83 -18.87
CA PRO A 48 6.24 21.10 -19.40
C PRO A 48 5.04 21.86 -19.99
N ALA A 49 5.15 23.19 -20.06
CA ALA A 49 4.07 24.05 -20.51
C ALA A 49 3.45 23.59 -21.85
N PRO A 50 2.15 23.87 -22.09
CA PRO A 50 1.40 23.37 -23.25
C PRO A 50 1.99 23.71 -24.63
N HIS A 51 2.96 24.64 -24.69
CA HIS A 51 3.61 25.11 -25.91
C HIS A 51 4.89 24.33 -26.27
N SER A 52 5.22 23.29 -25.52
CA SER A 52 6.36 22.42 -25.85
C SER A 52 5.95 21.38 -26.91
N HIS A 53 6.66 21.33 -28.02
CA HIS A 53 6.49 20.31 -29.08
C HIS A 53 6.98 18.90 -28.68
N VAL A 54 7.21 18.67 -27.39
CA VAL A 54 7.79 17.44 -26.85
C VAL A 54 6.74 16.73 -26.01
N SER A 55 6.41 15.48 -26.35
CA SER A 55 5.57 14.64 -25.50
C SER A 55 6.34 14.26 -24.23
N PRO A 56 5.92 14.67 -23.02
CA PRO A 56 6.60 14.29 -21.80
C PRO A 56 6.49 12.77 -21.59
N LYS A 57 7.57 12.19 -21.03
CA LYS A 57 7.60 10.79 -20.63
C LYS A 57 7.57 10.70 -19.12
N HIS A 58 6.68 9.86 -18.60
CA HIS A 58 6.43 9.75 -17.17
C HIS A 58 7.10 8.50 -16.60
N VAL A 59 8.08 8.72 -15.73
CA VAL A 59 8.79 7.63 -15.05
C VAL A 59 8.37 7.62 -13.58
N LEU A 60 7.75 6.53 -13.15
CA LEU A 60 7.42 6.27 -11.75
C LEU A 60 8.63 5.63 -11.07
N ILE A 61 9.13 6.28 -10.03
CA ILE A 61 10.22 5.76 -9.21
C ILE A 61 9.63 5.25 -7.89
N VAL A 62 9.90 3.98 -7.57
CA VAL A 62 9.48 3.33 -6.33
C VAL A 62 10.73 3.05 -5.49
N ALA A 63 10.82 3.69 -4.33
CA ALA A 63 11.87 3.47 -3.35
C ALA A 63 11.30 2.76 -2.12
N ASP A 64 12.14 1.94 -1.48
CA ASP A 64 11.92 1.29 -0.18
C ASP A 64 10.52 0.64 0.01
N PRO A 65 10.05 -0.21 -0.92
CA PRO A 65 8.85 -1.00 -0.65
C PRO A 65 9.22 -2.09 0.36
N GLN A 66 9.22 -1.76 1.66
CA GLN A 66 9.61 -2.67 2.75
C GLN A 66 8.59 -3.81 2.92
N VAL A 67 8.63 -4.79 2.03
CA VAL A 67 7.78 -5.98 2.15
C VAL A 67 8.28 -6.79 3.36
N LEU A 68 7.39 -6.98 4.33
CA LEU A 68 7.66 -7.76 5.53
C LEU A 68 7.67 -9.26 5.18
N ASP A 69 8.68 -9.97 5.66
CA ASP A 69 8.70 -11.44 5.65
C ASP A 69 8.38 -11.99 7.04
N ALA A 70 7.81 -13.19 7.12
CA ALA A 70 7.49 -13.86 8.38
C ALA A 70 8.75 -14.12 9.23
N HIS A 71 9.91 -14.16 8.57
CA HIS A 71 11.21 -14.34 9.21
C HIS A 71 11.91 -13.01 9.57
N SER A 72 11.31 -11.84 9.32
CA SER A 72 11.93 -10.55 9.68
C SER A 72 12.04 -10.34 11.19
N TYR A 73 11.15 -10.95 11.99
CA TYR A 73 11.11 -10.79 13.46
C TYR A 73 10.98 -12.15 14.19
N PRO A 74 12.04 -12.98 14.20
CA PRO A 74 12.03 -14.24 14.94
C PRO A 74 11.94 -13.93 16.44
N GLY A 75 10.80 -14.24 17.07
CA GLY A 75 10.54 -13.98 18.49
C GLY A 75 9.31 -13.11 18.78
N ARG A 76 8.67 -12.55 17.75
CA ARG A 76 7.40 -11.82 17.89
C ARG A 76 6.21 -12.78 17.84
N ASN A 77 5.14 -12.48 18.57
CA ASN A 77 3.91 -13.29 18.55
C ASN A 77 3.43 -13.45 17.09
N PRO A 78 3.23 -14.69 16.59
CA PRO A 78 2.87 -14.94 15.19
C PRO A 78 1.60 -14.20 14.75
N LEU A 79 0.63 -13.99 15.66
CA LEU A 79 -0.58 -13.23 15.38
C LEU A 79 -0.29 -11.75 15.11
N LEU A 80 0.62 -11.15 15.88
CA LEU A 80 1.02 -9.76 15.69
C LEU A 80 1.83 -9.59 14.41
N THR A 81 2.72 -10.54 14.10
CA THR A 81 3.47 -10.53 12.85
C THR A 81 2.55 -10.64 11.63
N ALA A 82 1.58 -11.56 11.66
CA ALA A 82 0.59 -11.70 10.58
C ALA A 82 -0.28 -10.44 10.42
N LEU A 83 -0.67 -9.80 11.52
CA LEU A 83 -1.43 -8.55 11.48
C LEU A 83 -0.59 -7.41 10.87
N SER A 84 0.67 -7.26 11.30
CA SER A 84 1.58 -6.26 10.74
C SER A 84 1.81 -6.46 9.26
N GLN A 85 2.05 -7.71 8.82
CA GLN A 85 2.16 -8.06 7.41
C GLN A 85 0.90 -7.67 6.65
N HIS A 86 -0.28 -8.03 7.17
CA HIS A 86 -1.53 -7.70 6.52
C HIS A 86 -1.73 -6.19 6.35
N ILE A 87 -1.39 -5.38 7.36
CA ILE A 87 -1.50 -3.92 7.28
C ILE A 87 -0.53 -3.35 6.23
N VAL A 88 0.72 -3.82 6.22
CA VAL A 88 1.72 -3.38 5.23
C VAL A 88 1.30 -3.78 3.82
N ASP A 89 0.80 -5.01 3.63
CA ASP A 89 0.29 -5.50 2.36
C ASP A 89 -0.85 -4.62 1.81
N LEU A 90 -1.79 -4.25 2.67
CA LEU A 90 -2.89 -3.36 2.30
C LEU A 90 -2.38 -1.98 1.90
N ASN A 91 -1.42 -1.42 2.65
CA ASN A 91 -0.82 -0.13 2.34
C ASN A 91 -0.07 -0.15 1.01
N LEU A 92 0.75 -1.16 0.75
CA LEU A 92 1.47 -1.32 -0.52
C LEU A 92 0.51 -1.47 -1.70
N ARG A 93 -0.52 -2.31 -1.57
CA ARG A 93 -1.53 -2.52 -2.63
C ARG A 93 -2.32 -1.24 -2.93
N LYS A 94 -2.66 -0.47 -1.90
CA LYS A 94 -3.37 0.82 -2.03
C LYS A 94 -2.50 1.85 -2.74
N SER A 95 -1.25 2.01 -2.30
CA SER A 95 -0.28 2.91 -2.93
C SER A 95 -0.01 2.55 -4.38
N TRP A 96 0.21 1.27 -4.67
CA TRP A 96 0.40 0.79 -6.04
C TRP A 96 -0.81 1.04 -6.94
N ARG A 97 -2.04 0.92 -6.41
CA ARG A 97 -3.25 1.20 -7.18
C ARG A 97 -3.32 2.67 -7.60
N VAL A 98 -3.00 3.59 -6.69
CA VAL A 98 -2.98 5.03 -7.01
C VAL A 98 -1.82 5.37 -7.95
N ALA A 99 -0.62 4.85 -7.69
CA ALA A 99 0.53 5.06 -8.56
C ALA A 99 0.31 4.52 -9.98
N LYS A 100 -0.41 3.41 -10.15
CA LYS A 100 -0.81 2.93 -11.49
C LYS A 100 -1.89 3.79 -12.16
N SER A 101 -2.70 4.49 -11.38
CA SER A 101 -3.78 5.35 -11.93
C SER A 101 -3.23 6.57 -12.66
N THR A 102 -2.00 7.01 -12.32
CA THR A 102 -1.29 8.09 -13.03
C THR A 102 -0.73 7.66 -14.39
N ARG A 103 -0.83 6.37 -14.77
CA ARG A 103 -0.40 5.82 -16.06
C ARG A 103 1.07 6.14 -16.44
N PRO A 104 2.06 5.76 -15.61
CA PRO A 104 3.47 5.95 -15.97
C PRO A 104 3.86 5.12 -17.21
N ASP A 105 4.77 5.66 -18.03
CA ASP A 105 5.37 4.97 -19.18
C ASP A 105 6.39 3.91 -18.74
N ALA A 106 7.12 4.18 -17.65
CA ALA A 106 8.12 3.28 -17.08
C ALA A 106 8.06 3.29 -15.55
N VAL A 107 8.40 2.16 -14.92
CA VAL A 107 8.50 2.03 -13.47
C VAL A 107 9.90 1.54 -13.11
N ILE A 108 10.59 2.27 -12.24
CA ILE A 108 11.94 1.94 -11.77
C ILE A 108 11.88 1.71 -10.25
N PHE A 109 12.39 0.56 -9.81
CA PHE A 109 12.53 0.24 -8.39
C PHE A 109 13.96 0.54 -7.95
N LEU A 110 14.14 1.42 -6.96
CA LEU A 110 15.46 1.89 -6.52
C LEU A 110 16.18 0.91 -5.58
N GLY A 111 15.45 0.07 -4.85
CA GLY A 111 16.06 -0.87 -3.89
C GLY A 111 15.21 -1.07 -2.64
N ASP A 112 15.82 -1.67 -1.62
CA ASP A 112 15.26 -1.93 -0.28
C ASP A 112 13.85 -2.54 -0.28
N MET A 113 13.66 -3.55 -1.13
CA MET A 113 12.34 -4.15 -1.39
C MET A 113 11.86 -5.13 -0.32
N MET A 114 12.70 -5.44 0.66
CA MET A 114 12.37 -6.38 1.73
C MET A 114 12.95 -5.87 3.03
N ASP A 115 12.15 -5.95 4.10
CA ASP A 115 12.59 -5.56 5.45
C ASP A 115 13.68 -6.50 6.01
N ASN A 116 13.80 -7.70 5.45
CA ASN A 116 14.85 -8.65 5.82
C ASN A 116 15.85 -8.86 4.68
N GLY A 117 17.05 -8.32 4.83
CA GLY A 117 18.20 -8.57 3.95
C GLY A 117 19.00 -9.83 4.28
N ARG A 118 18.64 -10.59 5.32
CA ARG A 118 19.46 -11.68 5.87
C ARG A 118 18.66 -12.95 6.16
N SER A 119 18.39 -13.73 5.12
CA SER A 119 18.49 -15.20 5.17
C SER A 119 18.11 -15.81 3.83
N PRO A 120 19.12 -16.18 3.04
CA PRO A 120 18.98 -17.31 2.14
C PRO A 120 20.06 -18.34 2.43
N SER A 121 19.62 -19.59 2.57
CA SER A 121 20.48 -20.77 2.66
C SER A 121 21.35 -20.97 1.40
N SER A 122 21.04 -20.26 0.30
CA SER A 122 21.68 -20.39 -1.01
C SER A 122 21.62 -19.09 -1.83
N ALA A 123 22.71 -18.76 -2.54
CA ALA A 123 22.84 -17.52 -3.33
C ALA A 123 21.73 -17.32 -4.39
N LYS A 124 21.12 -18.40 -4.91
CA LYS A 124 20.00 -18.31 -5.86
C LYS A 124 18.72 -17.84 -5.19
N GLU A 125 18.50 -18.24 -3.95
CA GLU A 125 17.29 -17.91 -3.18
C GLU A 125 17.29 -16.45 -2.70
N SER A 126 18.47 -15.89 -2.39
CA SER A 126 18.64 -14.44 -2.11
C SER A 126 18.12 -13.54 -3.22
N VAL A 127 18.27 -13.99 -4.47
CA VAL A 127 17.97 -13.16 -5.63
C VAL A 127 16.54 -13.40 -6.11
N LEU A 128 16.13 -14.67 -6.23
CA LEU A 128 14.82 -15.01 -6.79
C LEU A 128 13.65 -14.64 -5.87
N ARG A 129 13.82 -14.77 -4.55
CA ARG A 129 12.74 -14.54 -3.59
C ARG A 129 12.25 -13.08 -3.59
N PRO A 130 13.11 -12.05 -3.46
CA PRO A 130 12.69 -10.65 -3.59
C PRO A 130 12.03 -10.35 -4.94
N ILE A 131 12.57 -10.89 -6.03
CA ILE A 131 12.03 -10.64 -7.39
C ILE A 131 10.60 -11.21 -7.51
N MET A 132 10.38 -12.45 -7.08
CA MET A 132 9.04 -13.06 -7.13
C MET A 132 8.05 -12.35 -6.21
N LEU A 133 8.48 -11.97 -5.00
CA LEU A 133 7.65 -11.25 -4.05
C LEU A 133 7.26 -9.88 -4.61
N CYS A 134 8.23 -9.11 -5.14
CA CYS A 134 7.98 -7.86 -5.83
C CYS A 134 6.96 -8.03 -6.97
N SER A 135 7.15 -9.02 -7.84
CA SER A 135 6.22 -9.26 -8.96
C SER A 135 4.81 -9.62 -8.50
N HIS A 136 4.66 -10.20 -7.31
CA HIS A 136 3.36 -10.51 -6.71
C HIS A 136 2.65 -9.24 -6.19
N TYR A 137 3.38 -8.37 -5.49
CA TYR A 137 2.83 -7.12 -4.92
C TYR A 137 2.65 -6.01 -5.98
N PHE A 138 3.54 -5.97 -6.96
CA PHE A 138 3.61 -4.95 -8.01
C PHE A 138 3.47 -5.60 -9.39
N PRO A 139 2.27 -6.10 -9.76
CA PRO A 139 2.06 -6.62 -11.10
C PRO A 139 2.21 -5.49 -12.12
N ALA A 140 3.29 -5.54 -12.90
CA ALA A 140 3.51 -4.67 -14.03
C ALA A 140 2.53 -5.06 -15.15
N ARG A 141 1.92 -4.06 -15.80
CA ARG A 141 1.27 -4.30 -17.10
C ARG A 141 2.39 -4.63 -18.08
N ARG A 142 2.28 -5.76 -18.78
CA ARG A 142 3.19 -6.04 -19.90
C ARG A 142 3.07 -4.91 -20.92
N PRO A 143 4.18 -4.35 -21.43
CA PRO A 143 4.11 -3.33 -22.47
C PRO A 143 3.42 -3.93 -23.69
N HIS A 144 2.47 -3.19 -24.29
CA HIS A 144 1.78 -3.61 -25.52
C HIS A 144 2.77 -3.93 -26.67
N SER A 145 3.94 -3.30 -26.67
CA SER A 145 5.03 -3.51 -27.65
C SER A 145 5.66 -4.92 -27.58
N VAL A 146 5.63 -5.59 -26.42
CA VAL A 146 6.22 -6.94 -26.29
C VAL A 146 5.31 -8.01 -26.90
N ASN A 147 4.00 -7.77 -27.00
CA ASN A 147 3.09 -8.69 -27.70
C ASN A 147 3.32 -8.71 -29.21
N SER A 148 3.80 -7.62 -29.81
CA SER A 148 4.19 -7.57 -31.22
C SER A 148 5.53 -8.24 -31.54
N LEU A 149 6.40 -8.42 -30.54
CA LEU A 149 7.69 -9.12 -30.70
C LEU A 149 7.60 -10.65 -30.48
N LEU A 150 6.46 -11.12 -29.96
CA LEU A 150 6.15 -12.54 -29.79
C LEU A 150 5.02 -13.03 -30.72
N ALA A 151 4.55 -12.18 -31.64
CA ALA A 151 3.67 -12.64 -32.71
C ALA A 151 4.52 -13.53 -33.65
N PRO A 152 4.12 -14.79 -33.90
CA PRO A 152 4.79 -15.59 -34.90
C PRO A 152 4.66 -14.86 -36.23
N SER A 153 5.80 -14.53 -36.84
CA SER A 153 5.84 -14.04 -38.21
C SER A 153 5.29 -15.16 -39.10
N TYR A 154 4.05 -15.00 -39.56
CA TYR A 154 3.50 -15.78 -40.66
C TYR A 154 3.99 -15.20 -41.99
#